data_AF-A0A9D6ZFR1-F1
#
_entry.id   AF-A0A9D6ZFR1-F1
#
_cell.length_a   1.000
_cell.length_b   1.000
_cell.length_c   1.000
_cell.angle_alpha   90.00
_cell.angle_beta   90.00
_cell.angle_gamma   90.00
#
_symmetry.space_group_name_H-M   'P 1'
#
loop_
_entity.id
_entity.type
_entity.pdbx_description
1 polymer ?
#
loop_
_entity_poly.entity_id
_entity_poly.type
_entity_poly.pdbx_seq_one_letter_code
_entity_poly.pdbx_strand_id
1 'polypeptide(L)'
;MGDPLPHHNAGPANCTSPPAPPPAPTLPPRPARVAAVQTLLGPTDPSAGQLALGIRGITHRNFDRHVAPLVDQHWPALRHLPFFAKLRLGACDLYASAPYTVLFCASQPPLLVHLVTTAGDRLPLPAPALGFLGRAALEVLGRVAYPQQHRRIVQIASFIVVVDHVLDHCLDGPPDRRGALLHAVIDGIQPPATPELALTRALVVAMGHRLEPDEQAAFEAAMLRVHDWIRAEVRAMNGEPDPEGLGHRRAGTEGTIDGLLFPLVRWTGEGARRWMYDVAMFMQILDDWFDAEADLAVGRSTPVLEGRWTFDDLERAWHGTVEDLESLVRAAGTRSPHYVRFVRQAYVLMLGEVIDMMARRPEL
;
A
#
# COMPACT_ATOMS: atom_id res chain seq x y z
N MET A 1 -17.64 7.73 70.44
CA MET A 1 -16.46 7.10 69.83
C MET A 1 -16.65 7.12 68.33
N GLY A 2 -15.98 8.06 67.66
CA GLY A 2 -15.99 8.21 66.21
C GLY A 2 -14.78 9.07 65.88
N ASP A 3 -13.72 8.44 65.39
CA ASP A 3 -12.46 9.11 65.04
C ASP A 3 -12.66 10.01 63.81
N PRO A 4 -12.09 11.23 63.81
CA PRO A 4 -12.07 12.05 62.61
C PRO A 4 -10.94 11.60 61.69
N LEU A 5 -11.26 11.43 60.41
CA LEU A 5 -10.32 11.12 59.32
C LEU A 5 -9.29 12.26 59.12
N PRO A 6 -8.04 11.94 58.73
CA PRO A 6 -6.98 12.93 58.55
C PRO A 6 -7.17 13.73 57.27
N HIS A 7 -7.02 15.05 57.37
CA HIS A 7 -6.94 15.97 56.24
C HIS A 7 -5.63 15.73 55.47
N HIS A 8 -5.73 15.17 54.26
CA HIS A 8 -4.63 15.19 53.29
C HIS A 8 -4.49 16.60 52.70
N ASN A 9 -3.41 17.28 53.07
CA ASN A 9 -2.92 18.47 52.37
C ASN A 9 -2.46 18.06 50.96
N ALA A 10 -3.26 18.40 49.95
CA ALA A 10 -2.81 18.41 48.57
C ALA A 10 -1.88 19.61 48.37
N GLY A 11 -0.57 19.35 48.30
CA GLY A 11 0.41 20.36 47.90
C GLY A 11 0.13 20.88 46.49
N PRO A 12 0.58 22.10 46.16
CA PRO A 12 0.37 22.68 44.83
C PRO A 12 1.00 21.77 43.78
N ALA A 13 0.21 21.36 42.79
CA ALA A 13 0.67 20.63 41.64
C ALA A 13 1.75 21.46 40.94
N ASN A 14 3.00 20.97 40.99
CA ASN A 14 4.09 21.50 40.19
C ASN A 14 3.68 21.37 38.72
N CYS A 15 3.24 22.49 38.15
CA CYS A 15 3.06 22.67 36.72
C CYS A 15 4.47 22.75 36.10
N THR A 16 5.15 21.62 36.02
CA THR A 16 6.31 21.49 35.13
C THR A 16 5.76 21.53 33.73
N SER A 17 6.00 22.64 33.02
CA SER A 17 5.77 22.72 31.58
C SER A 17 6.35 21.48 30.91
N PRO A 18 5.65 20.88 29.93
CA PRO A 18 6.22 19.77 29.18
C PRO A 18 7.58 20.20 28.61
N PRO A 19 8.59 19.31 28.64
CA PRO A 19 9.89 19.61 28.07
C PRO A 19 9.71 20.07 26.62
N ALA A 20 10.47 21.10 26.23
CA ALA A 20 10.48 21.57 24.85
C ALA A 20 10.77 20.37 23.93
N PRO A 21 10.06 20.24 22.79
CA PRO A 21 10.32 19.16 21.87
C PRO A 21 11.79 19.19 21.44
N PRO A 22 12.44 18.03 21.27
CA PRO A 22 13.80 17.99 20.76
C PRO A 22 13.87 18.73 19.41
N PRO A 23 15.01 19.39 19.10
CA PRO A 23 15.17 20.01 17.79
C PRO A 23 14.99 18.96 16.70
N ALA A 24 14.24 19.31 15.65
CA ALA A 24 14.03 18.43 14.51
C ALA A 24 15.40 17.95 13.97
N PRO A 25 15.53 16.67 13.62
CA PRO A 25 16.76 16.16 13.04
C PRO A 25 17.08 16.95 11.77
N THR A 26 18.34 17.37 11.63
CA THR A 26 18.80 18.02 10.42
C THR A 26 18.92 16.96 9.33
N LEU A 27 17.84 16.77 8.56
CA LEU A 27 17.83 15.83 7.44
C LEU A 27 18.66 16.38 6.26
N PRO A 28 19.35 15.52 5.49
CA PRO A 28 19.97 15.94 4.23
C PRO A 28 18.91 16.50 3.27
N PRO A 29 19.23 17.41 2.35
CA PRO A 29 18.27 17.87 1.34
C PRO A 29 17.71 16.71 0.51
N ARG A 30 16.44 16.82 0.05
CA ARG A 30 15.79 15.79 -0.77
C ARG A 30 16.67 15.14 -1.86
N PRO A 31 17.44 15.88 -2.71
CA PRO A 31 18.29 15.24 -3.72
C PRO A 31 19.34 14.27 -3.14
N ALA A 32 19.91 14.58 -1.97
CA ALA A 32 20.85 13.71 -1.29
C ALA A 32 20.15 12.48 -0.70
N ARG A 33 18.94 12.64 -0.16
CA ARG A 33 18.10 11.55 0.34
C ARG A 33 17.70 10.58 -0.77
N VAL A 34 17.30 11.09 -1.94
CA VAL A 34 17.00 10.29 -3.14
C VAL A 34 18.24 9.52 -3.60
N ALA A 35 19.39 10.18 -3.69
CA ALA A 35 20.63 9.53 -4.10
C ALA A 35 21.07 8.41 -3.13
N ALA A 36 20.86 8.61 -1.83
CA ALA A 36 21.12 7.58 -0.81
C ALA A 36 20.24 6.35 -1.01
N VAL A 37 18.93 6.54 -1.25
CA VAL A 37 18.01 5.43 -1.55
C VAL A 37 18.39 4.74 -2.86
N GLN A 38 18.69 5.47 -3.92
CA GLN A 38 19.12 4.87 -5.19
C GLN A 38 20.41 4.04 -5.04
N THR A 39 21.32 4.47 -4.18
CA THR A 39 22.53 3.72 -3.84
C THR A 39 22.19 2.42 -3.08
N LEU A 40 21.26 2.49 -2.12
CA LEU A 40 20.80 1.36 -1.32
C LEU A 40 20.12 0.27 -2.18
N LEU A 41 19.26 0.66 -3.11
CA LEU A 41 18.59 -0.28 -4.02
C LEU A 41 19.58 -1.00 -4.93
N GLY A 42 20.66 -0.32 -5.29
CA GLY A 42 21.67 -0.80 -6.22
C GLY A 42 21.16 -0.85 -7.68
N PRO A 43 21.96 -1.40 -8.60
CA PRO A 43 21.57 -1.51 -10.00
C PRO A 43 20.40 -2.50 -10.17
N THR A 44 19.40 -2.10 -10.96
CA THR A 44 18.31 -2.99 -11.37
C THR A 44 18.75 -3.90 -12.53
N ASP A 45 18.26 -5.13 -12.56
CA ASP A 45 18.55 -6.07 -13.65
C ASP A 45 17.43 -6.00 -14.71
N PRO A 46 17.69 -5.43 -15.91
CA PRO A 46 16.66 -5.26 -16.94
C PRO A 46 16.17 -6.60 -17.52
N SER A 47 16.85 -7.72 -17.26
CA SER A 47 16.41 -9.04 -17.73
C SER A 47 15.06 -9.48 -17.17
N ALA A 48 14.67 -8.97 -16.00
CA ALA A 48 13.36 -9.21 -15.41
C ALA A 48 12.26 -8.24 -15.93
N GLY A 49 12.64 -7.23 -16.73
CA GLY A 49 11.73 -6.16 -17.17
C GLY A 49 10.52 -6.64 -17.96
N GLN A 50 10.63 -7.75 -18.70
CA GLN A 50 9.49 -8.31 -19.43
C GLN A 50 8.37 -8.81 -18.50
N LEU A 51 8.72 -9.39 -17.35
CA LEU A 51 7.72 -9.81 -16.36
C LEU A 51 6.99 -8.60 -15.78
N ALA A 52 7.72 -7.55 -15.41
CA ALA A 52 7.15 -6.29 -14.94
C ALA A 52 6.19 -5.67 -15.98
N LEU A 53 6.60 -5.64 -17.27
CA LEU A 53 5.74 -5.20 -18.36
C LEU A 53 4.48 -6.08 -18.51
N GLY A 54 4.58 -7.38 -18.26
CA GLY A 54 3.44 -8.29 -18.24
C GLY A 54 2.43 -7.93 -17.13
N ILE A 55 2.92 -7.68 -15.90
CA ILE A 55 2.10 -7.29 -14.75
C ILE A 55 1.43 -5.94 -15.02
N ARG A 56 2.18 -4.94 -15.48
CA ARG A 56 1.63 -3.62 -15.84
C ARG A 56 0.61 -3.72 -16.97
N GLY A 57 0.89 -4.55 -17.97
CA GLY A 57 -0.01 -4.76 -19.09
C GLY A 57 -1.35 -5.33 -18.66
N ILE A 58 -1.38 -6.27 -17.71
CA ILE A 58 -2.64 -6.80 -17.18
C ILE A 58 -3.34 -5.82 -16.24
N THR A 59 -2.61 -5.09 -15.38
CA THR A 59 -3.21 -4.11 -14.46
C THR A 59 -3.85 -2.96 -15.24
N HIS A 60 -3.13 -2.35 -16.17
CA HIS A 60 -3.69 -1.26 -16.99
C HIS A 60 -4.89 -1.70 -17.83
N ARG A 61 -4.86 -2.89 -18.45
CA ARG A 61 -6.03 -3.41 -19.19
C ARG A 61 -7.25 -3.56 -18.29
N ASN A 62 -7.07 -4.08 -17.07
CA ASN A 62 -8.19 -4.25 -16.14
C ASN A 62 -8.65 -2.91 -15.55
N PHE A 63 -7.74 -1.97 -15.30
CA PHE A 63 -8.07 -0.60 -14.92
C PHE A 63 -8.96 0.06 -15.99
N ASP A 64 -8.54 0.01 -17.25
CA ASP A 64 -9.29 0.57 -18.38
C ASP A 64 -10.67 -0.09 -18.55
N ARG A 65 -10.77 -1.38 -18.23
CA ARG A 65 -12.02 -2.14 -18.36
C ARG A 65 -12.97 -1.96 -17.18
N HIS A 66 -12.46 -1.76 -15.97
CA HIS A 66 -13.26 -1.93 -14.73
C HIS A 66 -13.24 -0.72 -13.79
N VAL A 67 -12.25 0.16 -13.89
CA VAL A 67 -12.13 1.37 -13.07
C VAL A 67 -12.44 2.61 -13.88
N ALA A 68 -11.87 2.71 -15.08
CA ALA A 68 -12.07 3.86 -15.96
C ALA A 68 -13.57 4.13 -16.29
N PRO A 69 -14.42 3.10 -16.49
CA PRO A 69 -15.87 3.34 -16.63
C PRO A 69 -16.54 3.87 -15.36
N LEU A 70 -16.06 3.50 -14.17
CA LEU A 70 -16.57 4.05 -12.91
C LEU A 70 -16.17 5.52 -12.77
N VAL A 71 -14.96 5.88 -13.21
CA VAL A 71 -14.52 7.29 -13.30
C VAL A 71 -15.45 8.07 -14.24
N ASP A 72 -15.69 7.55 -15.44
CA ASP A 72 -16.54 8.24 -16.43
C ASP A 72 -17.99 8.42 -15.92
N GLN A 73 -18.50 7.44 -15.16
CA GLN A 73 -19.85 7.48 -14.62
C GLN A 73 -20.00 8.39 -13.39
N HIS A 74 -19.03 8.38 -12.48
CA HIS A 74 -19.18 8.99 -11.16
C HIS A 74 -18.37 10.27 -10.96
N TRP A 75 -17.25 10.43 -11.67
CA TRP A 75 -16.39 11.62 -11.62
C TRP A 75 -15.71 11.89 -12.97
N PRO A 76 -16.48 12.18 -14.04
CA PRO A 76 -15.92 12.30 -15.40
C PRO A 76 -14.87 13.41 -15.54
N ALA A 77 -15.01 14.50 -14.78
CA ALA A 77 -14.05 15.60 -14.76
C ALA A 77 -12.64 15.16 -14.35
N LEU A 78 -12.51 14.08 -13.56
CA LEU A 78 -11.24 13.51 -13.11
C LEU A 78 -10.29 13.27 -14.27
N ARG A 79 -10.78 12.83 -15.45
CA ARG A 79 -9.98 12.55 -16.65
C ARG A 79 -9.04 13.68 -17.08
N HIS A 80 -9.39 14.92 -16.73
CA HIS A 80 -8.64 16.12 -17.09
C HIS A 80 -7.82 16.69 -15.93
N LEU A 81 -7.89 16.08 -14.75
CA LEU A 81 -7.11 16.47 -13.59
C LEU A 81 -5.78 15.71 -13.54
N PRO A 82 -4.70 16.32 -13.03
CA PRO A 82 -3.44 15.62 -12.74
C PRO A 82 -3.65 14.36 -11.88
N PHE A 83 -4.65 14.39 -11.00
CA PHE A 83 -4.99 13.25 -10.15
C PHE A 83 -5.37 12.00 -10.93
N PHE A 84 -5.90 12.06 -12.16
CA PHE A 84 -6.16 10.85 -12.93
C PHE A 84 -4.88 10.10 -13.32
N ALA A 85 -3.80 10.84 -13.60
CA ALA A 85 -2.50 10.23 -13.82
C ALA A 85 -1.95 9.61 -12.53
N LYS A 86 -2.11 10.28 -11.37
CA LYS A 86 -1.79 9.73 -10.04
C LYS A 86 -2.57 8.45 -9.76
N LEU A 87 -3.89 8.46 -9.97
CA LEU A 87 -4.75 7.30 -9.83
C LEU A 87 -4.28 6.12 -10.69
N ARG A 88 -4.02 6.36 -11.97
CA ARG A 88 -3.59 5.29 -12.88
C ARG A 88 -2.26 4.68 -12.45
N LEU A 89 -1.28 5.51 -12.09
CA LEU A 89 0.05 5.06 -11.66
C LEU A 89 -0.02 4.36 -10.30
N GLY A 90 -0.63 4.99 -9.30
CA GLY A 90 -0.80 4.44 -7.96
C GLY A 90 -1.53 3.09 -7.98
N ALA A 91 -2.63 3.00 -8.74
CA ALA A 91 -3.39 1.76 -8.82
C ALA A 91 -2.65 0.67 -9.61
N CYS A 92 -2.09 0.98 -10.78
CA CYS A 92 -1.58 -0.04 -11.70
C CYS A 92 -0.13 -0.47 -11.43
N ASP A 93 0.71 0.47 -11.01
CA ASP A 93 2.16 0.28 -10.92
C ASP A 93 2.64 0.12 -9.47
N LEU A 94 2.03 0.86 -8.54
CA LEU A 94 2.34 0.74 -7.11
C LEU A 94 1.53 -0.39 -6.46
N TYR A 95 0.24 -0.17 -6.21
CA TYR A 95 -0.54 -1.05 -5.34
C TYR A 95 -0.86 -2.42 -5.96
N ALA A 96 -1.23 -2.48 -7.25
CA ALA A 96 -1.58 -3.75 -7.86
C ALA A 96 -0.38 -4.71 -8.03
N SER A 97 0.86 -4.20 -8.03
CA SER A 97 2.06 -5.02 -8.22
C SER A 97 2.26 -6.06 -7.08
N ALA A 98 1.94 -5.68 -5.84
CA ALA A 98 2.12 -6.54 -4.68
C ALA A 98 1.21 -7.79 -4.70
N PRO A 99 -0.11 -7.68 -4.95
CA PRO A 99 -0.98 -8.84 -5.16
C PRO A 99 -0.50 -9.79 -6.27
N TYR A 100 0.01 -9.27 -7.40
CA TYR A 100 0.55 -10.16 -8.45
C TYR A 100 1.80 -10.90 -7.96
N THR A 101 2.72 -10.22 -7.27
CA THR A 101 3.89 -10.87 -6.66
C THR A 101 3.46 -11.98 -5.71
N VAL A 102 2.52 -11.70 -4.81
CA VAL A 102 1.96 -12.68 -3.89
C VAL A 102 1.27 -13.84 -4.61
N LEU A 103 0.52 -13.59 -5.68
CA LEU A 103 -0.13 -14.64 -6.45
C LEU A 103 0.89 -15.64 -7.01
N PHE A 104 2.04 -15.19 -7.51
CA PHE A 104 3.10 -16.06 -8.01
C PHE A 104 3.94 -16.73 -6.91
N CYS A 105 3.88 -16.20 -5.68
CA CYS A 105 4.56 -16.75 -4.51
C CYS A 105 3.58 -17.41 -3.53
N ALA A 106 2.35 -17.67 -3.96
CA ALA A 106 1.30 -18.24 -3.13
C ALA A 106 1.69 -19.65 -2.66
N SER A 107 1.40 -19.99 -1.40
CA SER A 107 1.66 -21.32 -0.84
C SER A 107 0.71 -22.37 -1.43
N GLN A 108 -0.48 -21.95 -1.87
CA GLN A 108 -1.46 -22.79 -2.56
C GLN A 108 -1.88 -22.10 -3.86
N PRO A 109 -0.98 -21.99 -4.86
CA PRO A 109 -1.25 -21.20 -6.05
C PRO A 109 -2.40 -21.79 -6.87
N PRO A 110 -3.21 -20.95 -7.53
CA PRO A 110 -4.18 -21.43 -8.51
C PRO A 110 -3.50 -22.33 -9.56
N LEU A 111 -4.21 -23.35 -10.06
CA LEU A 111 -3.63 -24.39 -10.95
C LEU A 111 -2.77 -23.82 -12.08
N LEU A 112 -3.29 -22.86 -12.84
CA LEU A 112 -2.55 -22.29 -13.98
C LEU A 112 -1.32 -21.47 -13.54
N VAL A 113 -1.37 -20.82 -12.37
CA VAL A 113 -0.21 -20.13 -11.80
C VAL A 113 0.82 -21.17 -11.36
N HIS A 114 0.39 -22.23 -10.66
CA HIS A 114 1.24 -23.33 -10.25
C HIS A 114 1.99 -23.97 -11.43
N LEU A 115 1.29 -24.20 -12.55
CA LEU A 115 1.90 -24.79 -13.75
C LEU A 115 2.99 -23.89 -14.33
N VAL A 116 2.73 -22.59 -14.44
CA VAL A 116 3.69 -21.62 -14.98
C VAL A 116 4.90 -21.48 -14.06
N THR A 117 4.70 -21.32 -12.75
CA THR A 117 5.81 -21.17 -11.80
C THR A 117 6.63 -22.46 -11.68
N THR A 118 5.98 -23.62 -11.67
CA THR A 118 6.67 -24.92 -11.65
C THR A 118 7.49 -25.16 -12.92
N ALA A 119 6.96 -24.77 -14.09
CA ALA A 119 7.72 -24.84 -15.34
C ALA A 119 8.94 -23.91 -15.30
N GLY A 120 8.76 -22.68 -14.82
CA GLY A 120 9.86 -21.73 -14.63
C GLY A 120 10.93 -22.22 -13.65
N ASP A 121 10.54 -22.83 -12.53
CA ASP A 121 11.47 -23.38 -11.52
C ASP A 121 12.29 -24.56 -12.06
N ARG A 122 11.67 -25.42 -12.87
CA ARG A 122 12.30 -26.67 -13.38
C ARG A 122 13.15 -26.46 -14.63
N LEU A 123 12.80 -25.50 -15.48
CA LEU A 123 13.53 -25.25 -16.71
C LEU A 123 14.75 -24.36 -16.41
N PRO A 124 15.98 -24.75 -16.76
CA PRO A 124 17.19 -23.96 -16.48
C PRO A 124 17.33 -22.79 -17.47
N LEU A 125 16.34 -21.92 -17.51
CA LEU A 125 16.27 -20.80 -18.44
C LEU A 125 17.01 -19.57 -17.88
N PRO A 126 17.68 -18.79 -18.75
CA PRO A 126 18.25 -17.53 -18.33
C PRO A 126 17.14 -16.51 -18.03
N ALA A 127 17.43 -15.54 -17.16
CA ALA A 127 16.46 -14.54 -16.69
C ALA A 127 15.69 -13.82 -17.82
N PRO A 128 16.31 -13.41 -18.96
CA PRO A 128 15.56 -12.81 -20.07
C PRO A 128 14.47 -13.75 -20.63
N ALA A 129 14.76 -15.04 -20.76
CA ALA A 129 13.81 -16.02 -21.27
C ALA A 129 12.67 -16.24 -20.27
N LEU A 130 12.98 -16.33 -18.96
CA LEU A 130 11.97 -16.37 -17.90
C LEU A 130 11.09 -15.11 -17.93
N GLY A 131 11.68 -13.93 -18.16
CA GLY A 131 10.95 -12.67 -18.31
C GLY A 131 9.94 -12.70 -19.47
N PHE A 132 10.37 -13.11 -20.66
CA PHE A 132 9.48 -13.19 -21.83
C PHE A 132 8.38 -14.24 -21.65
N LEU A 133 8.72 -15.43 -21.13
CA LEU A 133 7.72 -16.48 -20.88
C LEU A 133 6.75 -16.05 -19.77
N GLY A 134 7.23 -15.40 -18.72
CA GLY A 134 6.41 -14.83 -17.65
C GLY A 134 5.44 -13.78 -18.17
N ARG A 135 5.89 -12.90 -19.06
CA ARG A 135 5.02 -11.95 -19.76
C ARG A 135 3.94 -12.66 -20.57
N ALA A 136 4.32 -13.61 -21.41
CA ALA A 136 3.38 -14.36 -22.25
C ALA A 136 2.36 -15.11 -21.38
N ALA A 137 2.81 -15.73 -20.30
CA ALA A 137 1.94 -16.39 -19.32
C ALA A 137 0.95 -15.40 -18.69
N LEU A 138 1.40 -14.23 -18.24
CA LEU A 138 0.52 -13.18 -17.70
C LEU A 138 -0.49 -12.65 -18.72
N GLU A 139 -0.09 -12.49 -19.97
CA GLU A 139 -1.00 -12.08 -21.05
C GLU A 139 -2.07 -13.13 -21.32
N VAL A 140 -1.73 -14.41 -21.26
CA VAL A 140 -2.69 -15.52 -21.39
C VAL A 140 -3.59 -15.59 -20.17
N LEU A 141 -3.01 -15.69 -18.96
CA LEU A 141 -3.74 -15.76 -17.69
C LEU A 141 -4.73 -14.61 -17.57
N GLY A 142 -4.29 -13.37 -17.85
CA GLY A 142 -5.16 -12.20 -17.77
C GLY A 142 -6.29 -12.13 -18.77
N ARG A 143 -6.30 -12.98 -19.80
CA ARG A 143 -7.40 -13.10 -20.75
C ARG A 143 -8.33 -14.26 -20.43
N VAL A 144 -7.80 -15.35 -19.90
CA VAL A 144 -8.51 -16.64 -19.83
C VAL A 144 -8.83 -17.11 -18.41
N ALA A 145 -8.11 -16.61 -17.41
CA ALA A 145 -8.14 -17.14 -16.05
C ALA A 145 -8.37 -16.03 -15.02
N TYR A 146 -8.94 -16.42 -13.88
CA TYR A 146 -9.11 -15.58 -12.68
C TYR A 146 -9.64 -14.15 -12.95
N PRO A 147 -10.64 -13.96 -13.84
CA PRO A 147 -11.07 -12.61 -14.23
C PRO A 147 -11.62 -11.81 -13.06
N GLN A 148 -12.20 -12.48 -12.05
CA GLN A 148 -12.70 -11.83 -10.86
C GLN A 148 -11.57 -11.27 -9.99
N GLN A 149 -10.47 -12.01 -9.85
CA GLN A 149 -9.31 -11.57 -9.06
C GLN A 149 -8.56 -10.44 -9.75
N HIS A 150 -8.32 -10.53 -11.06
CA HIS A 150 -7.70 -9.43 -11.82
C HIS A 150 -8.52 -8.13 -11.74
N ARG A 151 -9.84 -8.24 -11.85
CA ARG A 151 -10.78 -7.12 -11.67
C ARG A 151 -10.68 -6.55 -10.26
N ARG A 152 -10.74 -7.38 -9.22
CA ARG A 152 -10.75 -6.92 -7.82
C ARG A 152 -9.43 -6.27 -7.42
N ILE A 153 -8.29 -6.82 -7.83
CA ILE A 153 -6.96 -6.24 -7.57
C ILE A 153 -6.90 -4.78 -8.03
N VAL A 154 -7.33 -4.48 -9.26
CA VAL A 154 -7.28 -3.09 -9.75
C VAL A 154 -8.33 -2.19 -9.10
N GLN A 155 -9.49 -2.74 -8.70
CA GLN A 155 -10.53 -1.98 -8.01
C GLN A 155 -10.10 -1.57 -6.61
N ILE A 156 -9.52 -2.48 -5.82
CA ILE A 156 -9.02 -2.14 -4.48
C ILE A 156 -7.81 -1.23 -4.55
N ALA A 157 -6.87 -1.47 -5.48
CA ALA A 157 -5.75 -0.58 -5.70
C ALA A 157 -6.21 0.85 -6.05
N SER A 158 -7.27 0.97 -6.85
CA SER A 158 -7.86 2.27 -7.18
C SER A 158 -8.62 2.88 -6.01
N PHE A 159 -9.34 2.07 -5.22
CA PHE A 159 -10.04 2.51 -4.03
C PHE A 159 -9.08 3.14 -3.01
N ILE A 160 -7.93 2.50 -2.75
CA ILE A 160 -6.92 3.02 -1.83
C ILE A 160 -6.46 4.42 -2.27
N VAL A 161 -6.08 4.59 -3.54
CA VAL A 161 -5.64 5.90 -4.08
C VAL A 161 -6.75 6.95 -4.04
N VAL A 162 -8.00 6.56 -4.31
CA VAL A 162 -9.14 7.49 -4.29
C VAL A 162 -9.50 7.90 -2.85
N VAL A 163 -9.53 6.97 -1.90
CA VAL A 163 -9.85 7.27 -0.50
C VAL A 163 -8.82 8.20 0.12
N ASP A 164 -7.54 7.92 -0.09
CA ASP A 164 -6.42 8.75 0.33
C ASP A 164 -6.60 10.19 -0.18
N HIS A 165 -6.79 10.34 -1.50
CA HIS A 165 -7.02 11.66 -2.11
C HIS A 165 -8.28 12.37 -1.60
N VAL A 166 -9.38 11.63 -1.41
CA VAL A 166 -10.62 12.21 -0.91
C VAL A 166 -10.44 12.77 0.49
N LEU A 167 -9.77 12.02 1.37
CA LEU A 167 -9.57 12.40 2.76
C LEU A 167 -8.61 13.59 2.89
N ASP A 168 -7.54 13.60 2.11
CA ASP A 168 -6.48 14.62 2.18
C ASP A 168 -6.81 15.90 1.42
N HIS A 169 -7.55 15.82 0.31
CA HIS A 169 -7.66 16.92 -0.64
C HIS A 169 -9.07 17.32 -1.05
N CYS A 170 -10.08 16.46 -0.86
CA CYS A 170 -11.44 16.75 -1.37
C CYS A 170 -12.44 17.12 -0.27
N LEU A 171 -12.25 16.61 0.96
CA LEU A 171 -13.18 16.87 2.05
C LEU A 171 -12.79 18.11 2.85
N ASP A 172 -13.70 19.08 2.89
CA ASP A 172 -13.56 20.29 3.69
C ASP A 172 -14.07 20.11 5.14
N GLY A 173 -13.65 21.02 6.02
CA GLY A 173 -14.15 21.12 7.40
C GLY A 173 -13.29 20.38 8.44
N PRO A 174 -13.78 20.21 9.68
CA PRO A 174 -13.02 19.54 10.75
C PRO A 174 -12.80 18.04 10.48
N PRO A 175 -11.62 17.47 10.84
CA PRO A 175 -11.28 16.06 10.56
C PRO A 175 -12.36 15.06 10.98
N ASP A 176 -12.92 15.19 12.18
CA ASP A 176 -13.96 14.27 12.70
C ASP A 176 -15.19 14.20 11.77
N ARG A 177 -15.59 15.33 11.19
CA ARG A 177 -16.72 15.39 10.26
C ARG A 177 -16.38 14.75 8.92
N ARG A 178 -15.14 14.92 8.44
CA ARG A 178 -14.66 14.28 7.21
C ARG A 178 -14.68 12.76 7.36
N GLY A 179 -14.11 12.24 8.46
CA GLY A 179 -14.10 10.80 8.75
C GLY A 179 -15.50 10.21 8.91
N ALA A 180 -16.38 10.88 9.67
CA ALA A 180 -17.76 10.42 9.85
C ALA A 180 -18.54 10.39 8.52
N LEU A 181 -18.38 11.41 7.67
CA LEU A 181 -18.99 11.44 6.34
C LEU A 181 -18.45 10.31 5.45
N LEU A 182 -17.13 10.12 5.42
CA LEU A 182 -16.50 9.09 4.60
C LEU A 182 -16.94 7.69 5.03
N HIS A 183 -17.02 7.41 6.34
CA HIS A 183 -17.61 6.17 6.86
C HIS A 183 -19.05 5.98 6.38
N ALA A 184 -19.92 6.98 6.59
CA ALA A 184 -21.33 6.86 6.23
C ALA A 184 -21.53 6.63 4.72
N VAL A 185 -20.68 7.24 3.87
CA VAL A 185 -20.69 7.02 2.42
C VAL A 185 -20.19 5.62 2.08
N ILE A 186 -19.06 5.18 2.66
CA ILE A 186 -18.50 3.84 2.44
C ILE A 186 -19.51 2.76 2.84
N ASP A 187 -20.23 2.93 3.94
CA ASP A 187 -21.26 2.01 4.41
C ASP A 187 -22.56 2.08 3.59
N GLY A 188 -22.73 3.14 2.79
CA GLY A 188 -23.96 3.41 2.05
C GLY A 188 -25.13 3.88 2.93
N ILE A 189 -24.84 4.33 4.15
CA ILE A 189 -25.80 4.95 5.06
C ILE A 189 -26.19 6.33 4.52
N GLN A 190 -25.22 7.09 4.02
CA GLN A 190 -25.43 8.41 3.42
C GLN A 190 -25.14 8.37 1.91
N PRO A 191 -25.99 8.98 1.06
CA PRO A 191 -25.68 9.11 -0.35
C PRO A 191 -24.47 10.02 -0.56
N PRO A 192 -23.61 9.74 -1.56
CA PRO A 192 -22.48 10.60 -1.88
C PRO A 192 -22.96 11.95 -2.39
N ALA A 193 -22.50 13.03 -1.75
CA ALA A 193 -22.89 14.40 -2.10
C ALA A 193 -22.01 15.02 -3.20
N THR A 194 -20.82 14.46 -3.44
CA THR A 194 -19.85 14.95 -4.42
C THR A 194 -19.39 13.83 -5.37
N PRO A 195 -18.86 14.16 -6.56
CA PRO A 195 -18.34 13.17 -7.50
C PRO A 195 -17.25 12.26 -6.91
N GLU A 196 -16.39 12.80 -6.06
CA GLU A 196 -15.26 12.08 -5.45
C GLU A 196 -15.79 11.01 -4.48
N LEU A 197 -16.72 11.40 -3.61
CA LEU A 197 -17.44 10.46 -2.74
C LEU A 197 -18.27 9.43 -3.53
N ALA A 198 -18.83 9.83 -4.68
CA ALA A 198 -19.57 8.93 -5.54
C ALA A 198 -18.67 7.86 -6.16
N LEU A 199 -17.46 8.24 -6.61
CA LEU A 199 -16.46 7.30 -7.10
C LEU A 199 -15.98 6.36 -5.98
N THR A 200 -15.70 6.89 -4.78
CA THR A 200 -15.32 6.08 -3.61
C THR A 200 -16.37 5.00 -3.33
N ARG A 201 -17.65 5.37 -3.24
CA ARG A 201 -18.73 4.41 -3.01
C ARG A 201 -18.88 3.42 -4.18
N ALA A 202 -18.77 3.89 -5.42
CA ALA A 202 -18.87 3.02 -6.59
C ALA A 202 -17.77 1.94 -6.58
N LEU A 203 -16.55 2.28 -6.18
CA LEU A 203 -15.45 1.32 -6.02
C LEU A 203 -15.76 0.30 -4.92
N VAL A 204 -16.25 0.70 -3.75
CA VAL A 204 -16.67 -0.22 -2.67
C VAL A 204 -17.72 -1.22 -3.16
N VAL A 205 -18.76 -0.73 -3.83
CA VAL A 205 -19.83 -1.57 -4.39
C VAL A 205 -19.26 -2.51 -5.46
N ALA A 206 -18.35 -2.04 -6.30
CA ALA A 206 -17.77 -2.83 -7.38
C ALA A 206 -16.85 -3.95 -6.85
N MET A 207 -16.09 -3.68 -5.78
CA MET A 207 -15.26 -4.69 -5.09
C MET A 207 -16.12 -5.78 -4.46
N GLY A 208 -17.22 -5.39 -3.80
CA GLY A 208 -18.18 -6.29 -3.16
C GLY A 208 -19.03 -7.12 -4.13
N HIS A 209 -18.96 -6.87 -5.44
CA HIS A 209 -19.86 -7.50 -6.39
C HIS A 209 -19.51 -8.97 -6.66
N ARG A 210 -20.47 -9.87 -6.37
CA ARG A 210 -20.40 -11.33 -6.61
C ARG A 210 -19.24 -12.01 -5.87
N LEU A 211 -19.02 -11.67 -4.61
CA LEU A 211 -18.08 -12.38 -3.76
C LEU A 211 -18.59 -13.79 -3.44
N GLU A 212 -17.69 -14.77 -3.47
CA GLU A 212 -17.95 -16.08 -2.86
C GLU A 212 -17.92 -15.96 -1.32
N PRO A 213 -18.49 -16.91 -0.56
CA PRO A 213 -18.62 -16.76 0.90
C PRO A 213 -17.30 -16.53 1.65
N ASP A 214 -16.22 -17.19 1.22
CA ASP A 214 -14.87 -17.01 1.76
C ASP A 214 -14.31 -15.62 1.42
N GLU A 215 -14.54 -15.14 0.21
CA GLU A 215 -14.15 -13.80 -0.24
C GLU A 215 -14.97 -12.71 0.47
N GLN A 216 -16.24 -12.97 0.77
CA GLN A 216 -17.14 -12.05 1.49
C GLN A 216 -16.62 -11.78 2.90
N ALA A 217 -16.27 -12.83 3.64
CA ALA A 217 -15.73 -12.67 5.00
C ALA A 217 -14.40 -11.89 4.99
N ALA A 218 -13.52 -12.17 4.01
CA ALA A 218 -12.25 -11.45 3.88
C ALA A 218 -12.46 -9.98 3.46
N PHE A 219 -13.42 -9.72 2.57
CA PHE A 219 -13.77 -8.36 2.16
C PHE A 219 -14.34 -7.55 3.33
N GLU A 220 -15.26 -8.12 4.11
CA GLU A 220 -15.81 -7.46 5.30
C GLU A 220 -14.73 -7.15 6.33
N ALA A 221 -13.82 -8.10 6.59
CA ALA A 221 -12.67 -7.88 7.46
C ALA A 221 -11.75 -6.76 6.94
N ALA A 222 -11.48 -6.72 5.63
CA ALA A 222 -10.69 -5.66 5.01
C ALA A 222 -11.39 -4.29 5.13
N MET A 223 -12.71 -4.22 4.93
CA MET A 223 -13.46 -2.98 5.08
C MET A 223 -13.43 -2.48 6.52
N LEU A 224 -13.51 -3.36 7.53
CA LEU A 224 -13.31 -2.96 8.93
C LEU A 224 -11.95 -2.29 9.16
N ARG A 225 -10.89 -2.80 8.53
CA ARG A 225 -9.55 -2.17 8.59
C ARG A 225 -9.48 -0.83 7.87
N VAL A 226 -10.22 -0.65 6.78
CA VAL A 226 -10.38 0.66 6.14
C VAL A 226 -11.06 1.64 7.11
N HIS A 227 -12.03 1.19 7.92
CA HIS A 227 -12.60 2.05 8.96
C HIS A 227 -11.59 2.41 10.05
N ASP A 228 -10.75 1.45 10.47
CA ASP A 228 -9.65 1.73 11.41
C ASP A 228 -8.68 2.77 10.83
N TRP A 229 -8.33 2.64 9.54
CA TRP A 229 -7.48 3.59 8.84
C TRP A 229 -8.07 5.00 8.85
N ILE A 230 -9.33 5.18 8.44
CA ILE A 230 -9.96 6.51 8.42
C ILE A 230 -9.98 7.12 9.82
N ARG A 231 -10.25 6.33 10.86
CA ARG A 231 -10.18 6.81 12.26
C ARG A 231 -8.76 7.26 12.61
N ALA A 232 -7.76 6.47 12.26
CA ALA A 232 -6.36 6.78 12.52
C ALA A 232 -5.90 8.08 11.83
N GLU A 233 -6.31 8.30 10.58
CA GLU A 233 -6.03 9.56 9.86
C GLU A 233 -6.69 10.76 10.53
N VAL A 234 -7.95 10.63 10.98
CA VAL A 234 -8.63 11.69 11.74
C VAL A 234 -7.86 12.02 13.02
N ARG A 235 -7.39 11.01 13.76
CA ARG A 235 -6.56 11.21 14.97
C ARG A 235 -5.25 11.91 14.65
N ALA A 236 -4.60 11.54 13.55
CA ALA A 236 -3.39 12.20 13.07
C ALA A 236 -3.63 13.66 12.70
N MET A 237 -4.70 13.96 11.96
CA MET A 237 -5.10 15.34 11.60
C MET A 237 -5.44 16.20 12.82
N ASN A 238 -5.98 15.59 13.88
CA ASN A 238 -6.26 16.25 15.16
C ASN A 238 -4.99 16.44 16.03
N GLY A 239 -3.82 15.94 15.60
CA GLY A 239 -2.58 16.01 16.36
C GLY A 239 -2.56 15.13 17.61
N GLU A 240 -3.38 14.07 17.64
CA GLU A 240 -3.39 13.16 18.78
C GLU A 240 -2.08 12.38 18.87
N PRO A 241 -1.52 12.18 20.08
CA PRO A 241 -0.36 11.31 20.26
C PRO A 241 -0.65 9.89 19.77
N ASP A 242 0.28 9.34 19.00
CA ASP A 242 0.30 7.92 18.65
C ASP A 242 1.12 7.14 19.71
N PRO A 243 0.51 6.24 20.49
CA PRO A 243 1.23 5.44 21.48
C PRO A 243 2.27 4.49 20.86
N GLU A 244 2.12 4.11 19.59
CA GLU A 244 3.08 3.25 18.88
C GLU A 244 4.25 4.07 18.32
N GLY A 245 4.11 5.40 18.29
CA GLY A 245 5.10 6.32 17.79
C GLY A 245 5.30 6.29 16.27
N LEU A 246 4.33 5.73 15.54
CA LEU A 246 4.32 5.56 14.10
C LEU A 246 3.47 6.63 13.38
N GLY A 247 3.02 7.68 14.08
CA GLY A 247 2.16 8.72 13.51
C GLY A 247 0.79 8.21 13.04
N HIS A 248 0.24 7.19 13.71
CA HIS A 248 -1.00 6.47 13.36
C HIS A 248 -0.96 5.73 12.00
N ARG A 249 0.20 5.63 11.35
CA ARG A 249 0.37 5.03 10.00
C ARG A 249 0.03 3.53 9.95
N ARG A 250 0.13 2.83 11.07
CA ARG A 250 -0.09 1.37 11.13
C ARG A 250 -1.47 0.98 10.64
N ALA A 251 -2.52 1.69 11.03
CA ALA A 251 -3.88 1.33 10.64
C ALA A 251 -4.08 1.47 9.11
N GLY A 252 -3.50 2.51 8.50
CA GLY A 252 -3.49 2.68 7.03
C GLY A 252 -2.70 1.59 6.31
N THR A 253 -1.56 1.20 6.88
CA THR A 253 -0.76 0.07 6.37
C THR A 253 -1.56 -1.22 6.43
N GLU A 254 -2.13 -1.58 7.59
CA GLU A 254 -2.93 -2.80 7.77
C GLU A 254 -4.17 -2.81 6.87
N GLY A 255 -4.89 -1.68 6.75
CA GLY A 255 -6.05 -1.55 5.87
C GLY A 255 -5.71 -1.70 4.38
N THR A 256 -4.59 -1.12 3.95
CA THR A 256 -4.08 -1.28 2.59
C THR A 256 -3.74 -2.73 2.30
N ILE A 257 -3.06 -3.42 3.21
CA ILE A 257 -2.64 -4.82 3.00
C ILE A 257 -3.82 -5.77 3.00
N ASP A 258 -4.69 -5.70 4.01
CA ASP A 258 -5.83 -6.61 4.12
C ASP A 258 -6.79 -6.39 2.92
N GLY A 259 -6.93 -5.15 2.45
CA GLY A 259 -7.60 -4.81 1.20
C GLY A 259 -6.94 -5.45 -0.02
N LEU A 260 -5.63 -5.25 -0.22
CA LEU A 260 -4.94 -5.78 -1.39
C LEU A 260 -4.89 -7.32 -1.41
N LEU A 261 -4.96 -7.96 -0.25
CA LEU A 261 -4.86 -9.41 -0.11
C LEU A 261 -6.20 -10.14 -0.23
N PHE A 262 -7.34 -9.53 0.14
CA PHE A 262 -8.64 -10.22 0.12
C PHE A 262 -8.98 -10.92 -1.22
N PRO A 263 -8.64 -10.39 -2.41
CA PRO A 263 -8.93 -11.08 -3.67
C PRO A 263 -8.19 -12.40 -3.84
N LEU A 264 -7.13 -12.62 -3.05
CA LEU A 264 -6.22 -13.75 -3.14
C LEU A 264 -6.27 -14.65 -1.90
N VAL A 265 -7.13 -14.33 -0.92
CA VAL A 265 -7.14 -14.95 0.41
C VAL A 265 -7.12 -16.47 0.39
N ARG A 266 -7.80 -17.10 -0.59
CA ARG A 266 -7.88 -18.56 -0.75
C ARG A 266 -6.57 -19.25 -1.14
N TRP A 267 -5.60 -18.51 -1.66
CA TRP A 267 -4.32 -19.05 -2.14
C TRP A 267 -3.14 -18.60 -1.27
N THR A 268 -3.37 -17.62 -0.42
CA THR A 268 -2.34 -16.93 0.35
C THR A 268 -2.49 -17.22 1.83
N GLY A 269 -1.39 -17.11 2.58
CA GLY A 269 -1.40 -17.26 4.04
C GLY A 269 -0.67 -16.11 4.73
N GLU A 270 -0.46 -16.27 6.04
CA GLU A 270 0.16 -15.25 6.89
C GLU A 270 1.54 -14.79 6.41
N GLY A 271 2.30 -15.65 5.73
CA GLY A 271 3.59 -15.27 5.15
C GLY A 271 3.47 -14.19 4.07
N ALA A 272 2.45 -14.28 3.21
CA ALA A 272 2.20 -13.28 2.18
C ALA A 272 1.69 -11.97 2.78
N ARG A 273 0.80 -12.06 3.78
CA ARG A 273 0.28 -10.90 4.52
C ARG A 273 1.42 -10.13 5.18
N ARG A 274 2.30 -10.81 5.90
CA ARG A 274 3.48 -10.22 6.56
C ARG A 274 4.42 -9.57 5.55
N TRP A 275 4.78 -10.29 4.48
CA TRP A 275 5.63 -9.71 3.44
C TRP A 275 5.03 -8.44 2.84
N MET A 276 3.73 -8.42 2.53
CA MET A 276 3.07 -7.22 2.04
C MET A 276 3.08 -6.08 3.08
N TYR A 277 2.90 -6.40 4.36
CA TYR A 277 3.02 -5.42 5.45
C TYR A 277 4.42 -4.80 5.52
N ASP A 278 5.46 -5.62 5.44
CA ASP A 278 6.85 -5.14 5.47
C ASP A 278 7.16 -4.26 4.27
N VAL A 279 6.64 -4.62 3.09
CA VAL A 279 6.73 -3.78 1.88
C VAL A 279 6.01 -2.44 2.06
N ALA A 280 4.78 -2.45 2.58
CA ALA A 280 4.04 -1.21 2.79
C ALA A 280 4.67 -0.32 3.88
N MET A 281 5.23 -0.90 4.94
CA MET A 281 5.96 -0.16 5.95
C MET A 281 7.24 0.45 5.36
N PHE A 282 8.00 -0.30 4.56
CA PHE A 282 9.15 0.24 3.82
C PHE A 282 8.74 1.42 2.93
N MET A 283 7.64 1.29 2.17
CA MET A 283 7.12 2.36 1.33
C MET A 283 6.68 3.59 2.14
N GLN A 284 6.10 3.40 3.33
CA GLN A 284 5.71 4.50 4.22
C GLN A 284 6.93 5.23 4.80
N ILE A 285 7.97 4.50 5.22
CA ILE A 285 9.22 5.10 5.68
C ILE A 285 9.84 5.91 4.54
N LEU A 286 9.82 5.37 3.31
CA LEU A 286 10.36 6.04 2.14
C LEU A 286 9.59 7.33 1.78
N ASP A 287 8.26 7.28 1.86
CA ASP A 287 7.37 8.42 1.65
C ASP A 287 7.69 9.57 2.62
N ASP A 288 7.64 9.30 3.93
CA ASP A 288 8.00 10.25 4.98
C ASP A 288 9.46 10.74 4.84
N TRP A 289 10.36 9.88 4.36
CA TRP A 289 11.77 10.22 4.12
C TRP A 289 11.92 11.17 2.94
N PHE A 290 11.19 10.96 1.85
CA PHE A 290 11.24 11.84 0.70
C PHE A 290 10.54 13.17 1.00
N ASP A 291 9.39 13.14 1.65
CA ASP A 291 8.50 14.30 1.77
C ASP A 291 8.69 15.10 3.06
N ALA A 292 9.73 14.81 3.83
CA ALA A 292 10.05 15.49 5.08
C ALA A 292 10.00 17.04 5.02
N GLU A 293 10.49 17.69 3.95
CA GLU A 293 10.36 19.16 3.85
C GLU A 293 8.92 19.62 3.60
N ALA A 294 8.15 18.87 2.81
CA ALA A 294 6.74 19.19 2.52
C ALA A 294 5.88 18.99 3.77
N ASP A 295 6.07 17.88 4.49
CA ASP A 295 5.42 17.60 5.77
C ASP A 295 5.73 18.67 6.81
N LEU A 296 7.01 19.05 6.93
CA LEU A 296 7.42 20.11 7.84
C LEU A 296 6.77 21.45 7.47
N ALA A 297 6.65 21.78 6.18
CA ALA A 297 6.06 23.04 5.72
C ALA A 297 4.56 23.17 6.04
N VAL A 298 3.85 22.05 6.13
CA VAL A 298 2.42 22.02 6.51
C VAL A 298 2.21 21.70 8.01
N GLY A 299 3.28 21.57 8.78
CA GLY A 299 3.23 21.29 10.21
C GLY A 299 2.80 19.86 10.55
N ARG A 300 2.90 18.92 9.59
CA ARG A 300 2.65 17.49 9.83
C ARG A 300 3.84 16.89 10.57
N SER A 301 3.58 16.25 11.71
CA SER A 301 4.61 15.46 12.41
C SER A 301 4.66 14.06 11.84
N THR A 302 5.86 13.57 11.52
CA THR A 302 6.10 12.21 11.04
C THR A 302 7.20 11.54 11.85
N PRO A 303 7.27 10.19 11.92
CA PRO A 303 8.35 9.50 12.63
C PRO A 303 9.75 9.87 12.11
N VAL A 304 9.89 10.24 10.83
CA VAL A 304 11.15 10.76 10.27
C VAL A 304 11.49 12.13 10.85
N LEU A 305 10.54 13.06 10.89
CA LEU A 305 10.73 14.40 11.48
C LEU A 305 10.92 14.36 13.00
N GLU A 306 10.45 13.32 13.66
CA GLU A 306 10.68 13.09 15.10
C GLU A 306 11.99 12.33 15.37
N GLY A 307 12.71 11.90 14.33
CA GLY A 307 13.97 11.15 14.43
C GLY A 307 13.80 9.71 14.90
N ARG A 308 12.57 9.17 14.89
CA ARG A 308 12.27 7.76 15.22
C ARG A 308 12.55 6.83 14.05
N TRP A 309 12.35 7.32 12.82
CA TRP A 309 12.78 6.65 11.60
C TRP A 309 13.99 7.36 11.01
N THR A 310 15.04 6.57 10.82
CA THR A 310 16.33 6.98 10.29
C THR A 310 16.60 6.29 8.95
N PHE A 311 17.69 6.66 8.29
CA PHE A 311 18.12 5.95 7.08
C PHE A 311 18.45 4.48 7.36
N ASP A 312 18.99 4.15 8.55
CA ASP A 312 19.28 2.76 8.94
C ASP A 312 17.99 1.93 9.08
N ASP A 313 16.87 2.55 9.49
CA ASP A 313 15.57 1.89 9.52
C ASP A 313 15.07 1.58 8.10
N LEU A 314 15.25 2.54 7.18
CA LEU A 314 14.93 2.38 5.76
C LEU A 314 15.78 1.25 5.13
N GLU A 315 17.08 1.21 5.41
CA GLU A 315 17.99 0.16 4.94
C GLU A 315 17.59 -1.22 5.47
N ARG A 316 17.31 -1.33 6.78
CA ARG A 316 16.83 -2.58 7.38
C ARG A 316 15.51 -3.04 6.79
N ALA A 317 14.55 -2.12 6.61
CA ALA A 317 13.26 -2.43 6.02
C ALA A 317 13.43 -2.92 4.56
N TRP A 318 14.25 -2.25 3.76
CA TRP A 318 14.56 -2.67 2.38
C TRP A 318 15.10 -4.10 2.33
N HIS A 319 16.16 -4.38 3.09
CA HIS A 319 16.77 -5.72 3.12
C HIS A 319 15.79 -6.79 3.59
N GLY A 320 15.00 -6.50 4.62
CA GLY A 320 13.93 -7.37 5.11
C GLY A 320 12.95 -7.75 4.00
N THR A 321 12.43 -6.77 3.24
CA THR A 321 11.46 -7.07 2.16
C THR A 321 12.02 -7.98 1.07
N VAL A 322 13.31 -7.87 0.77
CA VAL A 322 14.00 -8.70 -0.23
C VAL A 322 14.22 -10.12 0.29
N GLU A 323 14.68 -10.26 1.54
CA GLU A 323 14.90 -11.54 2.20
C GLU A 323 13.59 -12.32 2.41
N ASP A 324 12.53 -11.62 2.84
CA ASP A 324 11.22 -12.21 3.05
C ASP A 324 10.54 -12.62 1.74
N LEU A 325 10.80 -11.90 0.64
CA LEU A 325 10.35 -12.34 -0.69
C LEU A 325 11.00 -13.67 -1.07
N GLU A 326 12.32 -13.81 -0.91
CA GLU A 326 12.99 -15.07 -1.20
C GLU A 326 12.44 -16.21 -0.33
N SER A 327 12.16 -15.92 0.95
CA SER A 327 11.54 -16.86 1.87
C SER A 327 10.14 -17.26 1.43
N LEU A 328 9.32 -16.31 0.95
CA LEU A 328 7.98 -16.56 0.43
C LEU A 328 8.02 -17.45 -0.83
N VAL A 329 8.93 -17.17 -1.77
CA VAL A 329 9.12 -17.97 -2.99
C VAL A 329 9.51 -19.42 -2.65
N ARG A 330 10.38 -19.61 -1.66
CA ARG A 330 10.81 -20.94 -1.18
C ARG A 330 9.67 -21.66 -0.47
N ALA A 331 8.88 -20.95 0.34
CA ALA A 331 7.70 -21.51 1.01
C ALA A 331 6.63 -21.98 0.01
N ALA A 332 6.56 -21.36 -1.18
CA ALA A 332 5.72 -21.80 -2.29
C ALA A 332 6.21 -23.09 -2.99
N GLY A 333 7.32 -23.68 -2.54
CA GLY A 333 7.87 -24.94 -3.07
C GLY A 333 8.87 -24.77 -4.19
N THR A 334 9.21 -23.53 -4.57
CA THR A 334 10.29 -23.22 -5.52
C THR A 334 11.64 -23.56 -4.90
N ARG A 335 12.46 -24.36 -5.59
CA ARG A 335 13.77 -24.80 -5.06
C ARG A 335 14.95 -24.29 -5.85
N SER A 336 14.73 -23.87 -7.09
CA SER A 336 15.80 -23.57 -8.02
C SER A 336 16.44 -22.21 -7.74
N PRO A 337 17.75 -22.14 -7.46
CA PRO A 337 18.41 -20.86 -7.13
C PRO A 337 18.28 -19.81 -8.22
N HIS A 338 18.28 -20.22 -9.49
CA HIS A 338 18.17 -19.29 -10.62
C HIS A 338 16.79 -18.63 -10.71
N TYR A 339 15.71 -19.37 -10.40
CA TYR A 339 14.35 -18.85 -10.42
C TYR A 339 14.07 -17.94 -9.22
N VAL A 340 14.54 -18.32 -8.02
CA VAL A 340 14.45 -17.45 -6.83
C VAL A 340 15.14 -16.11 -7.09
N ARG A 341 16.35 -16.13 -7.67
CA ARG A 341 17.07 -14.92 -8.06
C ARG A 341 16.28 -14.09 -9.08
N PHE A 342 15.68 -14.73 -10.08
CA PHE A 342 14.86 -14.04 -11.08
C PHE A 342 13.65 -13.33 -10.45
N VAL A 343 12.92 -13.98 -9.53
CA VAL A 343 11.78 -13.36 -8.82
C VAL A 343 12.26 -12.17 -7.99
N ARG A 344 13.37 -12.32 -7.24
CA ARG A 344 13.99 -11.20 -6.51
C ARG A 344 14.32 -10.03 -7.45
N GLN A 345 14.96 -10.30 -8.59
CA GLN A 345 15.33 -9.26 -9.55
C GLN A 345 14.10 -8.54 -10.13
N ALA A 346 13.01 -9.26 -10.39
CA ALA A 346 11.75 -8.67 -10.83
C ALA A 346 11.15 -7.73 -9.77
N TYR A 347 11.14 -8.14 -8.50
CA TYR A 347 10.68 -7.30 -7.40
C TYR A 347 11.53 -6.03 -7.25
N VAL A 348 12.86 -6.18 -7.21
CA VAL A 348 13.78 -5.04 -7.09
C VAL A 348 13.62 -4.07 -8.25
N LEU A 349 13.45 -4.57 -9.48
CA LEU A 349 13.20 -3.74 -10.65
C LEU A 349 11.87 -2.98 -10.55
N MET A 350 10.77 -3.67 -10.23
CA MET A 350 9.45 -3.04 -10.11
C MET A 350 9.43 -1.97 -9.02
N LEU A 351 10.03 -2.26 -7.85
CA LEU A 351 10.09 -1.29 -6.76
C LEU A 351 11.02 -0.13 -7.08
N GLY A 352 12.19 -0.39 -7.68
CA GLY A 352 13.09 0.66 -8.12
C GLY A 352 12.44 1.64 -9.09
N GLU A 353 11.61 1.15 -10.02
CA GLU A 353 10.83 2.00 -10.93
C GLU A 353 9.78 2.86 -10.19
N VAL A 354 9.11 2.31 -9.17
CA VAL A 354 8.18 3.06 -8.31
C VAL A 354 8.90 4.16 -7.53
N ILE A 355 10.04 3.82 -6.91
CA ILE A 355 10.83 4.76 -6.12
C ILE A 355 11.36 5.89 -7.00
N ASP A 356 11.82 5.57 -8.20
CA ASP A 356 12.24 6.55 -9.20
C ASP A 356 11.10 7.49 -9.63
N MET A 357 9.85 7.01 -9.63
CA MET A 357 8.68 7.85 -9.90
C MET A 357 8.40 8.80 -8.73
N MET A 358 8.38 8.29 -7.49
CA MET A 358 8.20 9.12 -6.27
C MET A 358 9.27 10.21 -6.18
N ALA A 359 10.52 9.85 -6.48
CA ALA A 359 11.64 10.79 -6.49
C ALA A 359 11.44 11.93 -7.50
N ARG A 360 10.88 11.64 -8.69
CA ARG A 360 10.68 12.60 -9.80
C ARG A 360 9.41 13.43 -9.69
N ARG A 361 8.42 12.99 -8.93
CA ARG A 361 7.10 13.61 -8.85
C ARG A 361 6.68 13.79 -7.39
N PRO A 362 7.13 14.86 -6.71
CA PRO A 362 6.77 15.12 -5.32
C PRO A 362 5.27 15.45 -5.12
N GLU A 363 4.51 15.58 -6.22
CA GLU A 363 3.07 15.84 -6.23
C GLU A 363 2.25 14.54 -6.44
N LEU A 364 2.93 13.41 -6.71
CA LEU A 364 2.33 12.07 -6.72
C LEU A 364 2.37 11.52 -5.30
#